data_AF-A0A843VBE9-F1
#
_entry.id   AF-A0A843VBE9-F1
#
_cell.length_a   1.000
_cell.length_b   1.000
_cell.length_c   1.000
_cell.angle_alpha   90.00
_cell.angle_beta   90.00
_cell.angle_gamma   90.00
#
_symmetry.space_group_name_H-M   'P 1'
#
loop_
_entity.id
_entity.type
_entity.pdbx_description
1 polymer ?
#
loop_
_entity_poly.entity_id
_entity_poly.type
_entity_poly.pdbx_seq_one_letter_code
_entity_poly.pdbx_strand_id
1 'polypeptide(L)'
;MMRQYTDRRDLLRVGPTRFALNFISLESLMKYRHQLGQLINSKQFLQHVNTLRPESKDVALQVQDLISNARFWERIFYYLKVIEPLVLVLRMVDGDDKNDMRYLYEAMDRAKEDLREKNLKVYRKWWPIIDKRWGMTLHHDLHVVGYFFNPRFQYKDKVQNDGEVMRGTMNVITRLTRIMNERLDVMAEVERYRMKLGIYRAYDMRCAVQRFTPSYF
;
A
#
# COMPACT_ATOMS: atom_id res chain seq x y z
N MET A 1 -25.12 -23.63 -4.90
CA MET A 1 -23.93 -24.45 -5.20
C MET A 1 -22.66 -23.81 -4.65
N MET A 2 -22.20 -22.64 -5.14
CA MET A 2 -20.94 -22.01 -4.69
C MET A 2 -20.79 -21.87 -3.16
N ARG A 3 -21.81 -21.37 -2.46
CA ARG A 3 -21.79 -21.21 -0.98
C ARG A 3 -21.58 -22.50 -0.17
N GLN A 4 -21.82 -23.68 -0.76
CA GLN A 4 -21.56 -24.95 -0.09
C GLN A 4 -20.06 -25.28 -0.06
N TYR A 5 -19.30 -24.72 -0.99
CA TYR A 5 -17.86 -24.94 -1.13
C TYR A 5 -17.04 -23.80 -0.51
N THR A 6 -17.64 -22.64 -0.26
CA THR A 6 -16.95 -21.46 0.32
C THR A 6 -17.32 -21.17 1.78
N ASP A 7 -17.75 -22.18 2.54
CA ASP A 7 -18.20 -22.03 3.94
C ASP A 7 -19.28 -20.93 4.10
N ARG A 8 -20.21 -20.85 3.15
CA ARG A 8 -21.27 -19.83 3.04
C ARG A 8 -20.78 -18.40 2.85
N ARG A 9 -19.50 -18.18 2.52
CA ARG A 9 -18.94 -16.85 2.25
C ARG A 9 -19.00 -16.52 0.77
N ASP A 10 -19.26 -15.25 0.46
CA ASP A 10 -19.27 -14.76 -0.91
C ASP A 10 -17.84 -14.47 -1.42
N LEU A 11 -17.60 -14.73 -2.70
CA LEU A 11 -16.32 -14.44 -3.38
C LEU A 11 -16.10 -12.94 -3.55
N LEU A 12 -17.19 -12.23 -3.87
CA LEU A 12 -17.20 -10.77 -3.91
C LEU A 12 -17.52 -10.27 -2.51
N ARG A 13 -16.56 -9.61 -1.89
CA ARG A 13 -16.76 -8.93 -0.62
C ARG A 13 -16.77 -7.44 -0.87
N VAL A 14 -17.86 -6.78 -0.49
CA VAL A 14 -18.00 -5.34 -0.68
C VAL A 14 -16.89 -4.64 0.11
N GLY A 15 -16.00 -3.95 -0.61
CA GLY A 15 -14.99 -3.07 -0.03
C GLY A 15 -15.54 -1.65 0.10
N PRO A 16 -15.06 -0.85 1.06
CA PRO A 16 -15.49 0.54 1.22
C PRO A 16 -15.12 1.41 0.01
N THR A 17 -14.08 1.03 -0.74
CA THR A 17 -13.67 1.67 -1.98
C THR A 17 -13.58 0.66 -3.12
N ARG A 18 -13.73 1.15 -4.37
CA ARG A 18 -13.59 0.33 -5.59
C ARG A 18 -12.23 -0.36 -5.72
N PHE A 19 -11.17 0.24 -5.16
CA PHE A 19 -9.82 -0.33 -5.19
C PHE A 19 -9.69 -1.48 -4.19
N ALA A 20 -10.16 -1.26 -2.95
CA ALA A 20 -10.22 -2.31 -1.94
C ALA A 20 -11.08 -3.49 -2.42
N LEU A 21 -12.21 -3.22 -3.09
CA LEU A 21 -13.09 -4.26 -3.66
C LEU A 21 -12.33 -5.20 -4.61
N ASN A 22 -11.58 -4.67 -5.58
CA ASN A 22 -10.85 -5.49 -6.55
C ASN A 22 -9.78 -6.35 -5.87
N PHE A 23 -9.01 -5.77 -4.94
CA PHE A 23 -7.99 -6.51 -4.20
C PHE A 23 -8.61 -7.62 -3.34
N ILE A 24 -9.64 -7.30 -2.55
CA ILE A 24 -10.32 -8.27 -1.66
C ILE A 24 -10.98 -9.39 -2.49
N SER A 25 -11.52 -9.07 -3.67
CA SER A 25 -12.11 -10.07 -4.57
C SER A 25 -11.06 -11.05 -5.11
N LEU A 26 -9.90 -10.54 -5.56
CA LEU A 26 -8.79 -11.38 -6.00
C LEU A 26 -8.20 -12.22 -4.86
N GLU A 27 -8.08 -11.65 -3.66
CA GLU A 27 -7.65 -12.36 -2.46
C GLU A 27 -8.62 -13.48 -2.08
N SER A 28 -9.94 -13.20 -2.16
CA SER A 28 -10.98 -14.19 -1.90
C SER A 28 -10.96 -15.32 -2.93
N LEU A 29 -10.75 -15.00 -4.22
CA LEU A 29 -10.58 -16.02 -5.27
C LEU A 29 -9.38 -16.93 -4.97
N MET A 30 -8.23 -16.36 -4.61
CA MET A 30 -7.05 -17.15 -4.23
C MET A 30 -7.31 -18.02 -3.01
N LYS A 31 -7.98 -17.47 -2.00
CA LYS A 31 -8.32 -18.20 -0.76
C LYS A 31 -9.18 -19.44 -1.02
N TYR A 32 -10.14 -19.34 -1.94
CA TYR A 32 -11.05 -20.46 -2.26
C TYR A 32 -10.64 -21.24 -3.51
N ARG A 33 -9.40 -21.08 -4.02
CA ARG A 33 -8.94 -21.75 -5.25
C ARG A 33 -9.24 -23.26 -5.25
N HIS A 34 -8.91 -23.95 -4.15
CA HIS A 34 -9.09 -25.40 -4.07
C HIS A 34 -10.58 -25.79 -4.09
N GLN A 35 -11.39 -25.09 -3.30
CA GLN A 35 -12.83 -25.32 -3.19
C GLN A 35 -13.57 -24.99 -4.50
N LEU A 36 -13.13 -23.94 -5.20
CA LEU A 36 -13.61 -23.61 -6.55
C LEU A 36 -13.26 -24.73 -7.53
N GLY A 37 -12.04 -25.28 -7.45
CA GLY A 37 -11.62 -26.45 -8.21
C GLY A 37 -12.49 -27.69 -7.94
N GLN A 38 -12.85 -27.95 -6.68
CA GLN A 38 -13.77 -29.03 -6.33
C GLN A 38 -15.19 -28.78 -6.89
N LEU A 39 -15.68 -27.55 -6.78
CA LEU A 39 -17.00 -27.14 -7.26
C LEU A 39 -17.14 -27.40 -8.77
N ILE A 40 -16.21 -26.89 -9.58
CA ILE A 40 -16.28 -27.01 -11.05
C ILE A 40 -16.14 -28.44 -11.57
N ASN A 41 -15.58 -29.33 -10.76
CA ASN A 41 -15.41 -30.75 -11.07
C ASN A 41 -16.46 -31.64 -10.39
N SER A 42 -17.39 -31.05 -9.64
CA SER A 42 -18.43 -31.81 -8.94
C SER A 42 -19.46 -32.37 -9.93
N LYS A 43 -19.98 -33.57 -9.63
CA LYS A 43 -21.07 -34.18 -10.41
C LYS A 43 -22.27 -33.25 -10.55
N GLN A 44 -22.60 -32.55 -9.47
CA GLN A 44 -23.72 -31.60 -9.41
C GLN A 44 -23.52 -30.42 -10.38
N PHE A 45 -22.31 -29.85 -10.44
CA PHE A 45 -21.99 -28.77 -11.37
C PHE A 45 -22.09 -29.25 -12.82
N LEU A 46 -21.47 -30.37 -13.16
CA LEU A 46 -21.48 -30.92 -14.52
C LEU A 46 -22.91 -31.24 -15.00
N GLN A 47 -23.74 -31.82 -14.13
CA GLN A 47 -25.15 -32.06 -14.42
C GLN A 47 -25.90 -30.75 -14.67
N HIS A 48 -25.69 -29.74 -13.83
CA HIS A 48 -26.32 -28.43 -14.01
C HIS A 48 -25.91 -27.78 -15.33
N VAL A 49 -24.61 -27.79 -15.68
CA VAL A 49 -24.10 -27.24 -16.95
C VAL A 49 -24.79 -27.87 -18.17
N ASN A 50 -25.14 -29.16 -18.12
CA ASN A 50 -25.85 -29.83 -19.20
C ASN A 50 -27.32 -29.42 -19.35
N THR A 51 -27.93 -28.81 -18.32
CA THR A 51 -29.30 -28.27 -18.37
C THR A 51 -29.37 -26.82 -18.86
N LEU A 52 -28.22 -26.15 -19.00
CA LEU A 52 -28.16 -24.75 -19.40
C LEU A 52 -28.44 -24.55 -20.89
N ARG A 53 -28.94 -23.37 -21.24
CA ARG A 53 -29.00 -22.90 -22.64
C ARG A 53 -27.58 -22.81 -23.23
N PRO A 54 -27.42 -22.92 -24.56
CA PRO A 54 -26.09 -22.94 -25.20
C PRO A 54 -25.16 -21.80 -24.77
N GLU A 55 -25.66 -20.57 -24.72
CA GLU A 55 -24.88 -19.37 -24.31
C GLU A 55 -24.38 -19.47 -22.87
N SER A 56 -25.26 -19.85 -21.93
CA SER A 56 -24.90 -19.99 -20.51
C SER A 56 -23.98 -21.19 -20.28
N LYS A 57 -24.14 -22.26 -21.08
CA LYS A 57 -23.27 -23.43 -21.06
C LYS A 57 -21.85 -23.05 -21.49
N ASP A 58 -21.70 -22.26 -22.54
CA ASP A 58 -20.40 -21.77 -23.02
C ASP A 58 -19.68 -20.97 -21.92
N VAL A 59 -20.37 -20.03 -21.28
CA VAL A 59 -19.82 -19.26 -20.14
C VAL A 59 -19.38 -20.18 -19.00
N ALA A 60 -20.18 -21.19 -18.65
CA ALA A 60 -19.81 -22.13 -17.58
C ALA A 60 -18.55 -22.95 -17.92
N LEU A 61 -18.38 -23.34 -19.18
CA LEU A 61 -17.18 -24.03 -19.68
C LEU A 61 -15.96 -23.10 -19.67
N GLN A 62 -16.10 -21.83 -20.07
CA GLN A 62 -15.03 -20.84 -19.97
C GLN A 62 -14.57 -20.63 -18.52
N VAL A 63 -15.52 -20.55 -17.57
CA VAL A 63 -15.20 -20.44 -16.14
C VAL A 63 -14.47 -21.68 -15.64
N GLN A 64 -14.89 -22.88 -16.08
CA GLN A 64 -14.23 -24.14 -15.74
C GLN A 64 -12.79 -24.18 -16.27
N ASP A 65 -12.56 -23.77 -17.52
CA ASP A 65 -11.22 -23.67 -18.11
C ASP A 65 -10.35 -22.67 -17.33
N LEU A 66 -10.89 -21.48 -17.04
CA LEU A 66 -10.18 -20.44 -16.29
C LEU A 66 -9.75 -20.90 -14.89
N ILE A 67 -10.65 -21.54 -14.13
CA ILE A 67 -10.37 -22.06 -12.79
C ILE A 67 -9.38 -23.24 -12.84
N SER A 68 -9.38 -24.02 -13.92
CA SER A 68 -8.44 -25.13 -14.10
C SER A 68 -7.05 -24.66 -14.57
N ASN A 69 -6.96 -23.45 -15.13
CA ASN A 69 -5.72 -22.91 -15.68
C ASN A 69 -4.73 -22.46 -14.60
N ALA A 70 -3.59 -23.17 -14.48
CA ALA A 70 -2.54 -22.82 -13.52
C ALA A 70 -1.97 -21.40 -13.70
N ARG A 71 -1.79 -20.95 -14.96
CA ARG A 71 -1.24 -19.62 -15.27
C ARG A 71 -2.18 -18.50 -14.84
N PHE A 72 -3.49 -18.73 -14.84
CA PHE A 72 -4.45 -17.77 -14.32
C PHE A 72 -4.21 -17.50 -12.83
N TRP A 73 -4.04 -18.55 -12.03
CA TRP A 73 -3.76 -18.42 -10.60
C TRP A 73 -2.39 -17.80 -10.30
N GLU A 74 -1.36 -18.17 -11.07
CA GLU A 74 -0.05 -17.53 -10.97
C GLU A 74 -0.13 -16.03 -11.23
N ARG A 75 -0.93 -15.60 -12.21
CA ARG A 75 -1.18 -14.18 -12.48
C ARG A 75 -1.92 -13.49 -11.34
N ILE A 76 -2.95 -14.09 -10.76
CA ILE A 76 -3.65 -13.50 -9.60
C ILE A 76 -2.67 -13.34 -8.43
N PHE A 77 -1.93 -14.40 -8.09
CA PHE A 77 -0.95 -14.35 -7.01
C PHE A 77 0.09 -13.25 -7.24
N TYR A 78 0.58 -13.15 -8.48
CA TYR A 78 1.48 -12.08 -8.90
C TYR A 78 0.87 -10.69 -8.67
N TYR A 79 -0.37 -10.44 -9.11
CA TYR A 79 -1.02 -9.14 -8.95
C TYR A 79 -1.24 -8.80 -7.47
N LEU A 80 -1.66 -9.77 -6.66
CA LEU A 80 -1.81 -9.57 -5.22
C LEU A 80 -0.48 -9.18 -4.58
N LYS A 81 0.63 -9.83 -4.93
CA LYS A 81 1.96 -9.47 -4.40
C LYS A 81 2.40 -8.06 -4.78
N VAL A 82 2.00 -7.57 -5.95
CA VAL A 82 2.31 -6.20 -6.40
C VAL A 82 1.44 -5.16 -5.69
N ILE A 83 0.16 -5.47 -5.52
CA ILE A 83 -0.84 -4.50 -5.04
C ILE A 83 -0.91 -4.46 -3.51
N GLU A 84 -0.62 -5.57 -2.84
CA GLU A 84 -0.65 -5.71 -1.38
C GLU A 84 0.03 -4.54 -0.65
N PRO A 85 1.32 -4.22 -0.85
CA PRO A 85 1.95 -3.13 -0.11
C PRO A 85 1.31 -1.76 -0.37
N LEU A 86 0.76 -1.52 -1.57
CA LEU A 86 0.05 -0.29 -1.89
C LEU A 86 -1.32 -0.20 -1.20
N VAL A 87 -2.04 -1.32 -1.06
CA VAL A 87 -3.29 -1.39 -0.30
C VAL A 87 -3.04 -1.07 1.17
N LEU A 88 -1.91 -1.49 1.74
CA LEU A 88 -1.55 -1.18 3.12
C LEU A 88 -1.33 0.33 3.32
N VAL A 89 -0.63 0.99 2.40
CA VAL A 89 -0.44 2.45 2.43
C VAL A 89 -1.79 3.17 2.32
N LEU A 90 -2.65 2.74 1.40
CA LEU A 90 -3.96 3.37 1.23
C LEU A 90 -4.87 3.16 2.45
N ARG A 91 -4.86 1.96 3.04
CA ARG A 91 -5.63 1.71 4.27
C ARG A 91 -5.15 2.59 5.43
N MET A 92 -3.86 2.89 5.51
CA MET A 92 -3.35 3.83 6.51
C MET A 92 -3.94 5.22 6.28
N VAL A 93 -3.94 5.74 5.05
CA VAL A 93 -4.49 7.07 4.75
C VAL A 93 -6.02 7.15 4.87
N ASP A 94 -6.71 6.05 4.58
CA ASP A 94 -8.17 5.94 4.72
C ASP A 94 -8.62 5.80 6.19
N GLY A 95 -7.70 5.64 7.14
CA GLY A 95 -8.00 5.60 8.57
C GLY A 95 -8.37 6.98 9.13
N ASP A 96 -9.24 7.04 10.13
CA ASP A 96 -9.60 8.29 10.82
C ASP A 96 -8.46 8.85 11.73
N ASP A 97 -7.30 8.19 11.75
CA ASP A 97 -6.17 8.56 12.58
C ASP A 97 -5.42 9.78 11.99
N LYS A 98 -5.68 10.95 12.58
CA LYS A 98 -5.11 12.25 12.18
C LYS A 98 -3.57 12.31 12.17
N ASN A 99 -2.89 11.30 12.69
CA ASN A 99 -1.44 11.21 12.78
C ASN A 99 -0.76 10.54 11.57
N ASP A 100 -1.50 10.10 10.54
CA ASP A 100 -0.92 9.33 9.42
C ASP A 100 -0.10 10.16 8.42
N MET A 101 -0.30 11.48 8.40
CA MET A 101 0.42 12.41 7.50
C MET A 101 1.95 12.32 7.64
N ARG A 102 2.47 12.14 8.87
CA ARG A 102 3.92 12.03 9.14
C ARG A 102 4.51 10.65 8.85
N TYR A 103 3.67 9.68 8.48
CA TYR A 103 4.06 8.30 8.17
C TYR A 103 3.83 7.95 6.71
N LEU A 104 2.99 8.70 5.99
CA LEU A 104 2.63 8.42 4.59
C LEU A 104 3.84 8.30 3.66
N TYR A 105 4.82 9.22 3.78
CA TYR A 105 6.03 9.17 2.95
C TYR A 105 6.83 7.87 3.21
N GLU A 106 7.13 7.57 4.47
CA GLU A 106 7.82 6.32 4.88
C GLU A 106 7.05 5.08 4.41
N ALA A 107 5.73 5.06 4.57
CA ALA A 107 4.91 3.91 4.19
C ALA A 107 4.96 3.66 2.67
N MET A 108 4.91 4.71 1.86
CA MET A 108 5.05 4.61 0.41
C MET A 108 6.46 4.14 0.01
N ASP A 109 7.49 4.67 0.66
CA ASP A 109 8.88 4.31 0.42
C ASP A 109 9.18 2.83 0.81
N ARG A 110 8.64 2.35 1.93
CA ARG A 110 8.67 0.92 2.28
C ARG A 110 7.90 0.06 1.30
N ALA A 111 6.70 0.47 0.88
CA ALA A 111 5.92 -0.27 -0.10
C ALA A 111 6.69 -0.44 -1.43
N LYS A 112 7.45 0.58 -1.81
CA LYS A 112 8.33 0.57 -2.97
C LYS A 112 9.52 -0.39 -2.78
N GLU A 113 10.22 -0.33 -1.64
CA GLU A 113 11.34 -1.25 -1.35
C GLU A 113 10.88 -2.71 -1.20
N ASP A 114 9.75 -2.98 -0.54
CA ASP A 114 9.15 -4.31 -0.42
C ASP A 114 8.94 -4.96 -1.80
N LEU A 115 8.47 -4.18 -2.79
CA LEU A 115 8.29 -4.66 -4.15
C LEU A 115 9.62 -4.97 -4.84
N ARG A 116 10.63 -4.12 -4.60
CA ARG A 116 11.98 -4.28 -5.14
C ARG A 116 12.65 -5.54 -4.60
N GLU A 117 12.58 -5.77 -3.29
CA GLU A 117 13.16 -6.93 -2.61
C GLU A 117 12.47 -8.22 -3.03
N LYS A 118 11.13 -8.22 -3.12
CA LYS A 118 10.36 -9.41 -3.53
C LYS A 118 10.65 -9.80 -4.98
N ASN A 119 10.71 -8.84 -5.91
CA ASN A 119 11.00 -9.13 -7.30
C ASN A 119 11.44 -7.88 -8.10
N LEU A 120 12.74 -7.76 -8.32
CA LEU A 120 13.34 -6.62 -9.02
C LEU A 120 12.80 -6.40 -10.46
N LYS A 121 12.50 -7.49 -11.21
CA LYS A 121 11.97 -7.36 -12.57
C LYS A 121 10.55 -6.78 -12.55
N VAL A 122 9.75 -7.19 -11.58
CA VAL A 122 8.40 -6.69 -11.35
C VAL A 122 8.44 -5.24 -10.91
N TYR A 123 9.27 -4.94 -9.93
CA TYR A 123 9.49 -3.57 -9.47
C TYR A 123 9.83 -2.64 -10.63
N ARG A 124 10.80 -2.98 -11.49
CA ARG A 124 11.16 -2.15 -12.66
C ARG A 124 9.99 -1.89 -13.61
N LYS A 125 9.10 -2.87 -13.77
CA LYS A 125 7.91 -2.73 -14.62
C LYS A 125 6.83 -1.83 -14.00
N TRP A 126 6.60 -1.94 -12.69
CA TRP A 126 5.50 -1.25 -12.00
C TRP A 126 5.91 0.10 -11.41
N TRP A 127 7.19 0.28 -11.09
CA TRP A 127 7.73 1.49 -10.49
C TRP A 127 7.29 2.77 -11.21
N PRO A 128 7.41 2.91 -12.55
CA PRO A 128 7.02 4.15 -13.22
C PRO A 128 5.53 4.48 -13.06
N ILE A 129 4.68 3.45 -12.95
CA ILE A 129 3.24 3.61 -12.77
C ILE A 129 2.93 4.05 -11.34
N ILE A 130 3.57 3.40 -10.35
CA ILE A 130 3.42 3.70 -8.93
C ILE A 130 3.93 5.12 -8.66
N ASP A 131 5.13 5.45 -9.13
CA ASP A 131 5.78 6.72 -8.90
C ASP A 131 5.02 7.89 -9.53
N LYS A 132 4.55 7.73 -10.78
CA LYS A 132 3.69 8.71 -11.43
C LYS A 132 2.40 8.94 -10.64
N ARG A 133 1.73 7.87 -10.19
CA ARG A 133 0.47 8.00 -9.42
C ARG A 133 0.71 8.65 -8.07
N TRP A 134 1.77 8.26 -7.37
CA TRP A 134 2.22 8.87 -6.13
C TRP A 134 2.41 10.38 -6.31
N GLY A 135 3.21 10.79 -7.31
CA GLY A 135 3.46 12.19 -7.65
C GLY A 135 2.20 13.01 -7.97
N MET A 136 1.20 12.39 -8.59
CA MET A 136 -0.05 13.08 -8.98
C MET A 136 -1.09 13.20 -7.88
N THR A 137 -1.05 12.36 -6.85
CA THR A 137 -2.19 12.20 -5.91
C THR A 137 -1.82 12.41 -4.46
N LEU A 138 -0.75 11.77 -3.99
CA LEU A 138 -0.45 11.67 -2.56
C LEU A 138 0.92 12.24 -2.20
N HIS A 139 1.80 12.50 -3.16
CA HIS A 139 3.07 13.16 -2.87
C HIS A 139 2.86 14.67 -2.69
N HIS A 140 3.15 15.17 -1.49
CA HIS A 140 3.14 16.60 -1.19
C HIS A 140 4.30 16.92 -0.25
N ASP A 141 4.90 18.09 -0.41
CA ASP A 141 5.99 18.58 0.46
C ASP A 141 5.62 18.58 1.96
N LEU A 142 4.32 18.56 2.29
CA LEU A 142 3.82 18.48 3.67
C LEU A 142 4.00 17.08 4.27
N HIS A 143 3.79 16.03 3.47
CA HIS A 143 4.06 14.66 3.89
C HIS A 143 5.57 14.45 4.05
N VAL A 144 6.37 15.05 3.16
CA VAL A 144 7.83 15.03 3.22
C VAL A 144 8.33 15.69 4.52
N VAL A 145 7.84 16.89 4.82
CA VAL A 145 8.13 17.59 6.08
C VAL A 145 7.71 16.77 7.29
N GLY A 146 6.51 16.17 7.26
CA GLY A 146 6.02 15.32 8.34
C GLY A 146 6.97 14.14 8.60
N TYR A 147 7.46 13.51 7.54
CA TYR A 147 8.45 12.44 7.62
C TYR A 147 9.81 12.92 8.17
N PHE A 148 10.33 14.04 7.65
CA PHE A 148 11.59 14.63 8.08
C PHE A 148 11.58 15.03 9.56
N PHE A 149 10.52 15.67 10.04
CA PHE A 149 10.39 16.07 11.44
C PHE A 149 9.91 14.95 12.36
N ASN A 150 9.75 13.72 11.87
CA ASN A 150 9.46 12.57 12.71
C ASN A 150 10.76 12.03 13.33
N PRO A 151 10.99 12.14 14.65
CA PRO A 151 12.24 11.73 15.27
C PRO A 151 12.52 10.22 15.12
N ARG A 152 11.47 9.42 14.86
CA ARG A 152 11.59 7.98 14.60
C ARG A 152 12.37 7.68 13.32
N PHE A 153 12.28 8.57 12.34
CA PHE A 153 12.88 8.38 11.01
C PHE A 153 14.09 9.28 10.80
N GLN A 154 14.02 10.52 11.27
CA GLN A 154 15.02 11.55 11.01
C GLN A 154 16.45 11.11 11.28
N TYR A 155 16.65 10.32 12.33
CA TYR A 155 17.99 9.93 12.78
C TYR A 155 18.49 8.62 12.18
N LYS A 156 17.82 8.13 11.15
CA LYS A 156 18.30 7.03 10.30
C LYS A 156 19.09 7.62 9.13
N ASP A 157 20.13 6.93 8.69
CA ASP A 157 21.03 7.37 7.60
C ASP A 157 20.28 7.66 6.29
N LYS A 158 19.18 6.93 6.05
CA LYS A 158 18.34 7.10 4.85
C LYS A 158 17.76 8.52 4.74
N VAL A 159 17.27 9.10 5.83
CA VAL A 159 16.59 10.40 5.81
C VAL A 159 17.57 11.55 5.69
N GLN A 160 18.71 11.46 6.39
CA GLN A 160 19.70 12.53 6.43
C GLN A 160 20.35 12.85 5.08
N ASN A 161 20.36 11.87 4.18
CA ASN A 161 21.02 11.96 2.88
C ASN A 161 20.03 12.00 1.70
N ASP A 162 18.72 12.08 1.98
CA ASP A 162 17.70 12.08 0.93
C ASP A 162 17.47 13.50 0.38
N GLY A 163 17.91 13.72 -0.86
CA GLY A 163 17.79 15.00 -1.56
C GLY A 163 16.35 15.39 -1.89
N GLU A 164 15.44 14.43 -2.08
CA GLU A 164 14.01 14.70 -2.25
C GLU A 164 13.42 15.20 -0.93
N VAL A 165 13.75 14.54 0.17
CA VAL A 165 13.26 14.91 1.50
C VAL A 165 13.75 16.30 1.91
N MET A 166 15.05 16.57 1.71
CA MET A 166 15.62 17.89 2.02
C MET A 166 14.99 19.00 1.18
N ARG A 167 14.82 18.78 -0.12
CA ARG A 167 14.21 19.77 -1.03
C ARG A 167 12.74 20.03 -0.67
N GLY A 168 11.96 18.98 -0.45
CA GLY A 168 10.55 19.13 -0.02
C GLY A 168 10.43 19.87 1.30
N THR A 169 11.33 19.58 2.25
CA THR A 169 11.39 20.29 3.54
C THR A 169 11.67 21.79 3.36
N MET A 170 12.66 22.14 2.52
CA MET A 170 12.98 23.54 2.25
C MET A 170 11.88 24.28 1.49
N ASN A 171 11.15 23.61 0.60
CA ASN A 171 10.00 24.20 -0.09
C ASN A 171 8.94 24.66 0.91
N VAL A 172 8.60 23.84 1.92
CA VAL A 172 7.63 24.22 2.94
C VAL A 172 8.14 25.36 3.81
N ILE A 173 9.38 25.28 4.30
CA ILE A 173 9.97 26.33 5.13
C ILE A 173 9.94 27.66 4.39
N THR A 174 10.33 27.66 3.11
CA THR A 174 10.32 28.86 2.25
C THR A 174 8.92 29.45 2.07
N ARG A 175 7.89 28.60 1.99
CA ARG A 175 6.49 29.04 1.89
C ARG A 175 5.95 29.59 3.21
N LEU A 176 6.35 29.02 4.35
CA LEU A 176 5.90 29.43 5.68
C LEU A 176 6.65 30.67 6.21
N THR A 177 7.91 30.87 5.81
CA THR A 177 8.75 32.00 6.24
C THR A 177 8.88 33.03 5.11
N ARG A 178 8.09 34.10 5.19
CA ARG A 178 8.11 35.17 4.19
C ARG A 178 9.29 36.13 4.37
N ILE A 179 9.81 36.24 5.59
CA ILE A 179 10.90 37.14 5.96
C ILE A 179 12.22 36.36 5.96
N MET A 180 13.27 36.96 5.38
CA MET A 180 14.58 36.30 5.25
C MET A 180 15.20 35.94 6.59
N ASN A 181 15.16 36.85 7.57
CA ASN A 181 15.76 36.61 8.89
C ASN A 181 15.06 35.43 9.60
N GLU A 182 13.72 35.41 9.61
CA GLU A 182 12.95 34.30 10.17
C GLU A 182 13.29 32.96 9.48
N ARG A 183 13.46 32.99 8.15
CA ARG A 183 13.86 31.79 7.40
C ARG A 183 15.23 31.27 7.84
N LEU A 184 16.20 32.17 8.01
CA LEU A 184 17.55 31.81 8.45
C LEU A 184 17.52 31.22 9.87
N ASP A 185 16.73 31.80 10.77
CA ASP A 185 16.57 31.30 12.15
C ASP A 185 15.93 29.90 12.15
N VAL A 186 14.87 29.70 11.37
CA VAL A 186 14.23 28.37 11.22
C VAL A 186 15.21 27.36 10.62
N MET A 187 15.98 27.73 9.60
CA MET A 187 16.97 26.84 9.00
C MET A 187 18.08 26.45 9.98
N ALA A 188 18.54 27.38 10.81
CA ALA A 188 19.52 27.08 11.86
C ALA A 188 18.95 26.09 12.89
N GLU A 189 17.68 26.25 13.26
CA GLU A 189 17.03 25.35 14.21
C GLU A 189 16.77 23.95 13.60
N VAL A 190 16.45 23.87 12.30
CA VAL A 190 16.36 22.61 11.57
C VAL A 190 17.68 21.85 11.58
N GLU A 191 18.80 22.54 11.41
CA GLU A 191 20.12 21.89 11.46
C GLU A 191 20.44 21.40 12.89
N ARG A 192 20.10 22.17 13.92
CA ARG A 192 20.19 21.71 15.32
C ARG A 192 19.34 20.47 15.56
N TYR A 193 18.13 20.41 15.00
CA TYR A 193 17.25 19.24 15.08
C TYR A 193 17.89 18.01 14.43
N ARG A 194 18.44 18.15 13.21
CA ARG A 194 19.16 17.07 12.50
C ARG A 194 20.35 16.54 13.28
N MET A 195 21.15 17.45 13.85
CA MET A 195 22.36 17.13 14.60
C MET A 195 22.10 16.67 16.05
N LYS A 196 20.83 16.61 16.49
CA LYS A 196 20.46 16.36 17.90
C LYS A 196 21.21 17.32 18.84
N LEU A 197 21.08 18.62 18.62
CA LEU A 197 21.71 19.65 19.47
C LEU A 197 20.68 20.32 20.37
N GLY A 198 21.15 20.90 21.48
CA GLY A 198 20.31 21.67 22.40
C GLY A 198 19.14 20.86 22.97
N ILE A 199 17.94 21.44 22.90
CA ILE A 199 16.68 20.85 23.41
C ILE A 199 16.33 19.51 22.76
N TYR A 200 16.88 19.22 21.58
CA TYR A 200 16.61 18.00 20.82
C TYR A 200 17.39 16.77 21.32
N ARG A 201 18.30 16.95 22.30
CA ARG A 201 19.03 15.85 22.96
C ARG A 201 18.20 15.11 24.04
N ALA A 202 17.13 15.75 24.51
CA ALA A 202 16.42 15.33 25.72
C ALA A 202 15.79 13.93 25.62
N TYR A 203 15.62 13.29 26.78
CA TYR A 203 14.98 11.98 26.95
C TYR A 203 13.56 11.92 26.34
N ASP A 204 12.82 13.04 26.36
CA ASP A 204 11.42 13.14 25.90
C ASP A 204 11.23 12.87 24.40
N MET A 205 12.22 13.21 23.58
CA MET A 205 12.25 12.84 22.16
C MET A 205 12.29 11.32 21.97
N ARG A 206 12.95 10.58 22.86
CA ARG A 206 12.99 9.11 22.82
C ARG A 206 11.63 8.51 23.19
N CYS A 207 10.91 9.13 24.14
CA CYS A 207 9.56 8.71 24.52
C CYS A 207 8.51 9.01 23.45
N ALA A 208 8.63 10.13 22.72
CA ALA A 208 7.75 10.47 21.59
C ALA A 208 7.82 9.42 20.46
N VAL A 209 8.98 8.79 20.25
CA VAL A 209 9.19 7.70 19.28
C VAL A 209 8.46 6.40 19.64
N GLN A 210 8.17 6.18 20.93
CA GLN A 210 7.58 4.93 21.44
C GLN A 210 6.05 4.97 21.56
N ARG A 211 5.42 6.16 21.57
CA ARG A 211 3.99 6.32 21.94
C ARG A 211 2.98 6.19 20.79
N PHE A 212 3.41 6.07 19.54
CA PHE A 212 2.48 5.93 18.41
C PHE A 212 3.04 4.93 17.39
N THR A 213 2.52 3.71 17.45
CA THR A 213 2.65 2.69 16.40
C THR A 213 1.28 2.53 15.78
N PRO A 214 1.03 3.11 14.59
CA PRO A 214 -0.04 2.59 13.74
C PRO A 214 0.18 1.08 13.63
N SER A 215 -0.88 0.27 13.61
CA SER A 215 -0.81 -1.20 13.55
C SER A 215 -0.08 -1.77 12.31
N TYR A 216 0.48 -0.88 11.50
CA TYR A 216 1.20 -1.09 10.26
C TYR A 216 2.73 -0.91 10.38
N PHE A 217 3.27 -0.50 11.55
CA PHE A 217 4.71 -0.30 11.81
C PHE A 217 5.31 -1.21 12.88
#